data_AF-A0A0R1ZRH5-F1
#
_entry.id   AF-A0A0R1ZRH5-F1
#
_cell.length_a   1.000
_cell.length_b   1.000
_cell.length_c   1.000
_cell.angle_alpha   90.00
_cell.angle_beta   90.00
_cell.angle_gamma   90.00
#
_symmetry.space_group_name_H-M   'P 1'
#
loop_
_entity.id
_entity.type
_entity.pdbx_description
1 polymer ?
#
loop_
_entity_poly.entity_id
_entity_poly.type
_entity_poly.pdbx_seq_one_letter_code
_entity_poly.pdbx_strand_id
1 'polypeptide(L)'
;MFGKKPTDEEILNLYYDYVLTEGLTDRERKIGLLAKAELEQNHYSVAVVNRTMASLRLEALKTGLTPAAEKFFVQLSDILNVITPIFTTRGKAMMQNGYLD
;
A
#
# COMPACT_ATOMS: atom_id res chain seq x y z
N MET A 1 -12.04 -10.78 -1.74
CA MET A 1 -12.80 -10.42 -0.52
C MET A 1 -12.20 -11.18 0.66
N PHE A 2 -11.50 -10.49 1.55
CA PHE A 2 -10.91 -11.12 2.75
C PHE A 2 -11.99 -11.30 3.81
N GLY A 3 -12.50 -12.52 3.96
CA GLY A 3 -13.44 -12.90 5.04
C GLY A 3 -12.77 -13.02 6.42
N LYS A 4 -11.46 -12.80 6.50
CA LYS A 4 -10.60 -12.89 7.69
C LYS A 4 -9.60 -11.73 7.66
N LYS A 5 -9.23 -11.21 8.83
CA LYS A 5 -8.15 -10.21 8.96
C LYS A 5 -6.82 -10.80 8.45
N PRO A 6 -6.18 -10.19 7.44
CA PRO A 6 -4.91 -10.70 6.94
C PRO A 6 -3.81 -10.57 8.00
N THR A 7 -2.88 -11.52 8.02
CA THR A 7 -1.67 -11.46 8.87
C THR A 7 -0.65 -10.48 8.28
N ASP A 8 0.30 -10.03 9.10
CA ASP A 8 1.38 -9.17 8.63
C ASP A 8 2.25 -9.85 7.56
N GLU A 9 2.41 -11.18 7.64
CA GLU A 9 3.10 -11.99 6.63
C GLU A 9 2.32 -12.05 5.30
N GLU A 10 0.99 -12.20 5.35
CA GLU A 10 0.15 -12.14 4.15
C GLU A 10 0.22 -10.74 3.50
N ILE A 11 0.28 -9.68 4.30
CA ILE A 11 0.47 -8.31 3.80
C ILE A 11 1.85 -8.17 3.17
N LEU A 12 2.92 -8.64 3.82
CA LEU A 12 4.28 -8.59 3.28
C LEU A 12 4.39 -9.33 1.94
N ASN A 13 3.81 -10.52 1.84
CA ASN A 13 3.81 -11.32 0.60
C ASN A 13 3.12 -10.58 -0.55
N LEU A 14 2.04 -9.83 -0.29
CA LEU A 14 1.40 -8.99 -1.31
C LEU A 14 2.35 -7.92 -1.87
N TYR A 15 3.22 -7.33 -1.03
CA TYR A 15 4.22 -6.39 -1.50
C TYR A 15 5.33 -7.07 -2.30
N TYR A 16 5.72 -8.30 -1.93
CA TYR A 16 6.64 -9.10 -2.73
C TYR A 16 6.09 -9.37 -4.14
N ASP A 17 4.84 -9.82 -4.23
CA ASP A 17 4.19 -10.10 -5.52
C ASP A 17 4.05 -8.81 -6.36
N TYR A 18 3.69 -7.70 -5.71
CA TYR A 18 3.57 -6.41 -6.37
C TYR A 18 4.90 -5.95 -6.97
N VAL A 19 6.01 -5.97 -6.21
CA VAL A 19 7.31 -5.49 -6.73
C VAL A 19 7.90 -6.40 -7.80
N LEU A 20 7.38 -7.61 -7.98
CA LEU A 20 7.74 -8.53 -9.06
C LEU A 20 6.80 -8.41 -10.28
N THR A 21 5.71 -7.64 -10.16
CA THR A 21 4.74 -7.48 -11.25
C THR A 21 5.37 -6.73 -12.44
N GLU A 22 5.11 -7.22 -13.64
CA GLU A 22 5.50 -6.59 -14.89
C GLU A 22 4.60 -5.39 -15.21
N GLY A 23 5.10 -4.45 -16.01
CA GLY A 23 4.31 -3.29 -16.46
C GLY A 23 4.15 -2.17 -15.42
N LEU A 24 4.80 -2.28 -14.25
CA LEU A 24 4.95 -1.16 -13.31
C LEU A 24 6.00 -0.17 -13.81
N THR A 25 5.78 1.12 -13.54
CA THR A 25 6.82 2.14 -13.69
C THR A 25 7.89 1.99 -12.61
N ASP A 26 9.05 2.61 -12.82
CA ASP A 26 10.13 2.62 -11.83
C ASP A 26 9.70 3.27 -10.51
N ARG A 27 8.84 4.31 -10.56
CA ARG A 27 8.32 4.99 -9.37
C ARG A 27 7.36 4.10 -8.59
N GLU A 28 6.42 3.46 -9.28
CA GLU A 28 5.47 2.50 -8.69
C GLU A 28 6.21 1.33 -8.02
N ARG A 29 7.18 0.74 -8.72
CA ARG A 29 8.00 -0.34 -8.17
C ARG A 29 8.80 0.13 -6.95
N LYS A 30 9.37 1.34 -7.00
CA LYS A 30 10.11 1.93 -5.89
C LYS A 30 9.23 2.15 -4.64
N ILE A 31 8.00 2.61 -4.82
CA ILE A 31 7.02 2.73 -3.72
C ILE A 31 6.79 1.36 -3.07
N GLY A 32 6.55 0.32 -3.88
CA GLY A 32 6.39 -1.04 -3.39
C GLY A 32 7.61 -1.57 -2.63
N LEU A 33 8.82 -1.32 -3.14
CA LEU A 33 10.07 -1.75 -2.51
C LEU A 33 10.31 -1.07 -1.15
N LEU A 34 10.01 0.23 -1.04
CA LEU A 34 10.13 0.96 0.23
C LEU A 34 9.14 0.44 1.27
N ALA A 35 7.88 0.24 0.87
CA ALA A 35 6.87 -0.32 1.75
C ALA A 35 7.18 -1.76 2.19
N LYS A 36 7.70 -2.59 1.28
CA LYS A 36 8.17 -3.94 1.58
C LYS A 36 9.28 -3.92 2.63
N ALA A 37 10.28 -3.06 2.45
CA ALA A 37 11.39 -2.92 3.39
C ALA A 37 10.94 -2.47 4.79
N GLU A 38 9.91 -1.62 4.89
CA GLU A 38 9.31 -1.24 6.19
C GLU A 38 8.59 -2.43 6.86
N LEU A 39 7.86 -3.25 6.10
CA LEU A 39 7.19 -4.44 6.64
C LEU A 39 8.18 -5.51 7.11
N GLU A 40 9.29 -5.69 6.38
CA GLU A 40 10.39 -6.58 6.79
C GLU A 40 11.01 -6.15 8.13
N GLN A 41 10.95 -4.85 8.44
CA GLN A 41 11.39 -4.29 9.72
C GLN A 41 10.32 -4.35 10.82
N ASN A 42 9.21 -5.06 10.58
CA ASN A 42 8.06 -5.16 11.49
C ASN A 42 7.42 -3.80 11.82
N HIS A 43 7.47 -2.83 10.90
CA HIS A 43 6.69 -1.61 11.05
C HIS A 43 5.19 -1.91 10.99
N TYR A 44 4.40 -1.04 11.64
CA TYR A 44 2.95 -1.24 11.76
C TYR A 44 2.26 -1.28 10.39
N SER A 45 1.74 -2.44 10.00
CA SER A 45 1.19 -2.71 8.66
C SER A 45 0.12 -1.72 8.22
N VAL A 46 -0.72 -1.24 9.13
CA VAL A 46 -1.75 -0.23 8.82
C VAL A 46 -1.10 1.10 8.38
N ALA A 47 -0.02 1.51 9.03
CA ALA A 47 0.70 2.73 8.66
C ALA A 47 1.39 2.56 7.30
N VAL A 48 2.07 1.42 7.09
CA VAL A 48 2.71 1.12 5.81
C VAL A 48 1.68 1.13 4.67
N VAL A 49 0.54 0.45 4.83
CA VAL A 49 -0.51 0.40 3.81
C VAL A 49 -1.08 1.79 3.51
N ASN A 50 -1.36 2.60 4.54
CA ASN A 50 -1.81 3.98 4.33
C ASN A 50 -0.80 4.82 3.55
N ARG A 51 0.48 4.71 3.90
CA ARG A 51 1.58 5.43 3.25
C ARG A 51 1.76 5.01 1.79
N THR A 52 1.65 3.72 1.50
CA THR A 52 1.65 3.19 0.12
C THR A 52 0.48 3.76 -0.67
N MET A 53 -0.73 3.72 -0.11
CA MET A 53 -1.91 4.28 -0.77
C MET A 53 -1.80 5.78 -1.01
N ALA A 54 -1.24 6.55 -0.07
CA ALA A 54 -0.98 7.98 -0.25
C ALA A 54 0.00 8.22 -1.40
N SER A 55 1.08 7.43 -1.47
CA SER A 55 2.08 7.53 -2.53
C SER A 55 1.49 7.23 -3.91
N LEU A 56 0.71 6.15 -4.04
CA LEU A 56 0.05 5.80 -5.29
C LEU A 56 -0.99 6.82 -5.72
N ARG A 57 -1.71 7.46 -4.78
CA ARG A 57 -2.61 8.59 -5.10
C ARG A 57 -1.84 9.78 -5.67
N LEU A 58 -0.68 10.10 -5.11
CA LEU A 58 0.17 11.19 -5.62
C LEU A 58 0.69 10.86 -7.03
N GLU A 59 1.11 9.63 -7.29
CA GLU A 59 1.47 9.18 -8.65
C GLU A 59 0.28 9.27 -9.61
N ALA A 60 -0.91 8.83 -9.17
CA ALA A 60 -2.13 8.91 -9.97
C ALA A 60 -2.43 10.35 -10.42
N LEU A 61 -2.21 11.33 -9.54
CA LEU A 61 -2.43 12.75 -9.85
C LEU A 61 -1.35 13.34 -10.77
N LYS A 62 -0.13 12.83 -10.74
CA LYS A 62 1.01 13.35 -11.51
C LYS A 62 1.09 12.77 -12.91
N THR A 63 1.03 11.44 -13.01
CA THR A 63 1.31 10.70 -14.25
C THR A 63 0.24 9.67 -14.58
N GLY A 64 -0.72 9.44 -13.69
CA GLY A 64 -1.61 8.28 -13.74
C GLY A 64 -0.94 7.03 -13.15
N LEU A 65 -1.76 6.00 -12.92
CA LEU A 65 -1.32 4.68 -12.48
C LEU A 65 -1.36 3.68 -13.63
N THR A 66 -0.42 2.74 -13.62
CA THR A 66 -0.50 1.57 -14.48
C THR A 66 -1.67 0.66 -14.04
N PRO A 67 -2.24 -0.16 -14.94
CA PRO A 67 -3.31 -1.09 -14.56
C PRO A 67 -2.91 -2.04 -13.42
N ALA A 68 -1.63 -2.42 -13.36
CA ALA A 68 -1.09 -3.22 -12.27
C ALA A 68 -1.08 -2.46 -10.93
N ALA A 69 -0.64 -1.19 -10.93
CA ALA A 69 -0.63 -0.36 -9.74
C ALA A 69 -2.05 0.03 -9.27
N GLU A 70 -2.98 0.27 -10.18
CA GLU A 70 -4.38 0.54 -9.86
C GLU A 70 -5.03 -0.69 -9.20
N LYS A 71 -4.83 -1.88 -9.77
CA LYS A 71 -5.31 -3.14 -9.16
C LYS A 71 -4.76 -3.33 -7.75
N PHE A 72 -3.47 -3.06 -7.56
CA PHE A 72 -2.84 -3.14 -6.24
C PHE A 72 -3.41 -2.10 -5.27
N PHE A 73 -3.63 -0.87 -5.72
CA PHE A 73 -4.25 0.18 -4.92
C PHE A 73 -5.65 -0.21 -4.42
N VAL A 74 -6.48 -0.81 -5.28
CA VAL A 74 -7.81 -1.32 -4.90
C VAL A 74 -7.68 -2.45 -3.87
N GLN A 75 -6.76 -3.39 -4.08
CA GLN A 75 -6.49 -4.47 -3.11
C GLN A 75 -6.06 -3.93 -1.74
N LEU A 76 -5.18 -2.92 -1.69
CA LEU A 76 -4.76 -2.27 -0.46
C LEU A 76 -5.91 -1.55 0.25
N SER A 77 -6.83 -0.94 -0.50
CA SER A 77 -8.04 -0.32 0.06
C SER A 77 -8.91 -1.33 0.79
N ASP A 78 -9.11 -2.52 0.19
CA ASP A 78 -9.87 -3.60 0.82
C ASP A 78 -9.19 -4.11 2.09
N ILE A 79 -7.87 -4.31 2.04
CA ILE A 79 -7.08 -4.74 3.21
C ILE A 79 -7.19 -3.70 4.32
N LEU A 80 -6.99 -2.43 4.00
CA LEU A 80 -7.03 -1.34 4.95
C LEU A 80 -8.38 -1.28 5.69
N ASN A 81 -9.49 -1.50 4.99
CA ASN A 81 -10.82 -1.57 5.60
C ASN A 81 -10.94 -2.69 6.64
N VAL A 82 -10.19 -3.78 6.49
CA VAL A 82 -10.21 -4.93 7.40
C VAL A 82 -9.21 -4.77 8.56
N ILE A 83 -8.03 -4.21 8.30
CA ILE A 83 -6.96 -4.12 9.33
C ILE A 83 -7.04 -2.86 10.19
N THR A 84 -7.73 -1.81 9.72
CA THR A 84 -7.86 -0.55 10.46
C THR A 84 -8.67 -0.75 11.73
N PRO A 85 -8.15 -0.36 12.92
CA PRO A 85 -8.92 -0.41 14.15
C PRO A 85 -10.17 0.47 14.08
N ILE A 86 -11.29 0.00 14.64
CA ILE A 86 -12.63 0.63 14.59
C ILE A 86 -12.61 2.11 15.06
N PHE A 87 -11.69 2.48 15.95
CA PHE A 87 -11.58 3.85 16.50
C PHE A 87 -10.59 4.76 15.77
N THR A 88 -9.98 4.31 14.66
CA THR A 88 -9.03 5.11 13.88
C THR A 88 -9.78 6.08 12.98
N THR A 89 -9.58 7.38 13.17
CA THR A 89 -10.13 8.41 12.28
C THR A 89 -9.43 8.35 10.93
N ARG A 90 -10.15 7.92 9.88
CA ARG A 90 -9.63 7.82 8.50
C ARG A 90 -8.97 9.12 8.01
N GLY A 91 -9.44 10.28 8.49
CA GLY A 91 -8.85 11.58 8.17
C GLY A 91 -7.39 11.74 8.63
N LYS A 92 -7.03 11.26 9.83
CA LYS A 92 -5.62 11.30 10.29
C LYS A 92 -4.74 10.30 9.53
N ALA A 93 -5.28 9.13 9.19
CA ALA A 93 -4.57 8.14 8.39
C ALA A 93 -4.26 8.63 6.96
N MET A 94 -5.12 9.47 6.39
CA MET A 94 -4.90 10.09 5.07
C MET A 94 -3.92 11.26 5.07
N MET A 95 -3.51 11.79 6.22
CA MET A 95 -2.53 12.90 6.32
C MET A 95 -1.06 12.43 6.28
N GLN A 96 -0.81 11.17 5.95
CA GLN A 96 0.56 10.66 5.85
C GLN A 96 1.21 11.09 4.53
N ASN A 97 2.43 11.64 4.63
CA ASN A 97 3.27 11.93 3.46
C ASN A 97 3.59 10.66 2.69
N GLY A 98 3.74 10.78 1.37
CA GLY A 98 4.12 9.66 0.52
C GLY A 98 5.55 9.20 0.81
N TYR A 99 5.96 8.16 0.10
CA TYR A 99 7.34 7.68 0.13
C TYR A 99 8.29 8.58 -0.66
N LEU A 100 7.79 9.18 -1.73
CA LEU A 100 8.61 9.91 -2.70
C LEU A 100 8.32 11.41 -2.72
N ASP A 101 7.28 11.87 -2.00
CA ASP A 101 6.74 13.22 -2.01
C ASP A 101 6.05 13.57 -0.67
#